data_AF-V4M6I8-F1
#
_entry.id   AF-V4M6I8-F1
#
_cell.length_a   1.000
_cell.length_b   1.000
_cell.length_c   1.000
_cell.angle_alpha   90.00
_cell.angle_beta   90.00
_cell.angle_gamma   90.00
#
_symmetry.space_group_name_H-M   'P 1'
#
loop_
_entity.id
_entity.type
_entity.pdbx_description
1 polymer ?
#
loop_
_entity_poly.entity_id
_entity_poly.type
_entity_poly.pdbx_seq_one_letter_code
_entity_poly.pdbx_strand_id
1 'polypeptide(L)'
;MINAFGINGMFEEALDCFDKMISQDLVPNSVTFVSFFLGNIKEGRKQFESMTRDYEIAPEEEHYACLVDLLGRTGEIGEAKSFIDNMPVKPMTSAWGALLNACRIHKEVNLAEEIAEKLFFHGT
;
A
#
# COMPACT_ATOMS: atom_id res chain seq x y z
N MET A 1 10.09 11.29 11.89
CA MET A 1 9.16 12.43 11.80
C MET A 1 8.05 12.13 10.79
N ILE A 2 8.39 11.91 9.51
CA ILE A 2 7.43 11.54 8.43
C ILE A 2 6.53 10.36 8.83
N ASN A 3 7.11 9.24 9.28
CA ASN A 3 6.33 8.06 9.73
C ASN A 3 5.39 8.36 10.91
N ALA A 4 5.83 9.20 11.87
CA ALA A 4 4.99 9.56 12.99
C ALA A 4 3.78 10.39 12.54
N PHE A 5 3.96 11.30 11.59
CA PHE A 5 2.86 12.04 10.99
C PHE A 5 1.91 11.13 10.19
N GLY A 6 2.47 10.21 9.39
CA GLY A 6 1.67 9.21 8.67
C GLY A 6 0.78 8.36 9.58
N ILE A 7 1.34 7.83 10.68
CA ILE A 7 0.59 7.02 11.65
C ILE A 7 -0.55 7.79 12.33
N ASN A 8 -0.37 9.10 12.53
CA ASN A 8 -1.39 9.96 13.15
C ASN A 8 -2.38 10.56 12.13
N GLY A 9 -2.31 10.17 10.86
CA GLY A 9 -3.17 10.71 9.80
C GLY A 9 -2.85 12.17 9.43
N MET A 10 -1.72 12.70 9.90
CA MET A 10 -1.23 14.06 9.63
C MET A 10 -0.49 14.07 8.29
N PHE A 11 -1.25 13.83 7.22
CA PHE A 11 -0.69 13.54 5.91
C PHE A 11 0.00 14.75 5.26
N GLU A 12 -0.56 15.94 5.44
CA GLU A 12 0.00 17.19 4.92
C GLU A 12 1.36 17.47 5.58
N GLU A 13 1.47 17.26 6.89
CA GLU A 13 2.72 17.42 7.62
C GLU A 13 3.77 16.36 7.23
N ALA A 14 3.34 15.14 6.93
CA ALA A 14 4.22 14.11 6.39
C ALA A 14 4.80 14.50 5.02
N LEU A 15 3.96 15.06 4.13
CA LEU A 15 4.38 15.58 2.83
C LEU A 15 5.32 16.78 2.95
N ASP A 16 4.98 17.76 3.78
CA ASP A 16 5.84 18.93 4.03
C ASP A 16 7.23 18.51 4.52
N CYS A 17 7.30 17.51 5.41
CA CYS A 17 8.57 16.96 5.87
C CYS A 17 9.34 16.25 4.78
N PHE A 18 8.65 15.56 3.87
CA PHE A 18 9.28 14.91 2.72
C PHE A 18 9.79 15.92 1.70
N ASP A 19 9.01 16.92 1.34
CA ASP A 19 9.44 17.97 0.42
C ASP A 19 10.64 18.74 0.98
N LYS A 20 10.65 19.00 2.29
CA LYS A 20 11.82 19.57 2.98
C LYS A 20 13.04 18.65 2.91
N MET A 21 12.85 17.35 3.10
CA MET A 21 13.93 16.36 2.99
C MET A 21 14.55 16.40 1.59
N ILE A 22 13.73 16.40 0.54
CA ILE A 22 14.19 16.49 -0.85
C ILE A 22 14.91 17.83 -1.11
N SER A 23 14.38 18.95 -0.62
CA SER A 23 15.01 20.28 -0.78
C SER A 23 16.38 20.42 -0.09
N GLN A 24 16.70 19.51 0.83
CA GLN A 24 17.96 19.46 1.56
C GLN A 24 18.93 18.40 0.99
N ASP A 25 18.64 17.87 -0.21
CA ASP A 25 19.40 16.82 -0.88
C ASP A 25 19.53 15.53 -0.04
N LEU A 26 18.58 15.30 0.87
CA LEU A 26 18.51 14.07 1.68
C LEU A 26 17.76 13.00 0.90
N VAL A 27 18.33 11.80 0.83
CA VAL A 27 17.80 10.67 0.05
C VAL A 27 16.74 9.91 0.86
N PRO A 28 15.48 9.82 0.38
CA PRO A 28 14.45 8.98 0.99
C PRO A 28 14.91 7.53 1.13
N ASN A 29 14.39 6.82 2.13
CA ASN A 29 14.58 5.39 2.24
C ASN A 29 13.23 4.66 2.17
N SER A 30 13.29 3.33 2.06
CA SER A 30 12.15 2.41 2.07
C SER A 30 11.06 2.80 3.11
N VAL A 31 11.44 2.99 4.38
CA VAL A 31 10.51 3.36 5.47
C VAL A 31 9.83 4.73 5.27
N THR A 32 10.50 5.69 4.61
CA THR A 32 9.91 7.00 4.31
C THR A 32 8.62 6.85 3.51
N PHE A 33 8.58 5.93 2.54
CA PHE A 33 7.45 5.75 1.63
C PHE A 33 6.23 5.11 2.30
N VAL A 34 6.44 4.25 3.30
CA VAL A 34 5.36 3.58 4.04
C VAL A 34 4.38 4.59 4.66
N SER A 35 4.90 5.72 5.12
CA SER A 35 4.12 6.81 5.72
C SER A 35 3.04 7.36 4.79
N PHE A 36 3.24 7.28 3.47
CA PHE A 36 2.31 7.85 2.49
C PHE A 36 1.13 6.93 2.17
N PHE A 37 1.22 5.64 2.48
CA PHE A 37 0.12 4.69 2.30
C PHE A 37 -0.96 4.80 3.39
N LEU A 38 -0.71 5.60 4.42
CA LEU A 38 -1.67 5.89 5.49
C LEU A 38 -2.57 7.10 5.15
N GLY A 39 -2.35 7.76 4.01
CA GLY A 39 -3.10 8.92 3.56
C GLY A 39 -4.03 8.67 2.37
N ASN A 40 -4.09 9.64 1.46
CA ASN A 40 -4.96 9.61 0.27
C ASN A 40 -4.36 8.69 -0.82
N ILE A 41 -5.23 7.91 -1.47
CA ILE A 41 -4.89 7.00 -2.58
C ILE A 41 -4.04 7.64 -3.67
N LYS A 42 -4.33 8.89 -4.05
CA LYS A 42 -3.64 9.60 -5.14
C LYS A 42 -2.15 9.76 -4.83
N GLU A 43 -1.86 10.19 -3.62
CA GLU A 43 -0.50 10.48 -3.21
C GLU A 43 0.22 9.20 -2.79
N GLY A 44 -0.45 8.24 -2.14
CA GLY A 44 0.11 6.92 -1.89
C GLY A 44 0.57 6.24 -3.18
N ARG A 45 -0.22 6.31 -4.26
CA ARG A 45 0.18 5.80 -5.58
C ARG A 45 1.38 6.54 -6.15
N LYS A 46 1.33 7.87 -6.17
CA LYS A 46 2.42 8.71 -6.68
C LYS A 46 3.74 8.40 -5.96
N GLN A 47 3.69 8.20 -4.65
CA GLN A 47 4.86 7.87 -3.84
C GLN A 47 5.33 6.42 -4.06
N PHE A 48 4.43 5.46 -4.26
CA PHE A 48 4.81 4.10 -4.65
C PHE A 48 5.56 4.08 -6.00
N GLU A 49 5.04 4.81 -6.99
CA GLU A 49 5.66 4.89 -8.33
C GLU A 49 7.00 5.63 -8.32
N SER A 50 7.14 6.67 -7.49
CA SER A 50 8.37 7.45 -7.40
C SER A 50 9.53 6.64 -6.81
N MET A 51 9.28 5.65 -5.95
CA MET A 51 10.32 4.80 -5.35
C MET A 51 11.31 4.30 -6.38
N THR A 52 10.82 3.62 -7.42
CA THR A 52 11.69 3.06 -8.46
C THR A 52 12.06 4.09 -9.52
N ARG A 53 11.10 4.94 -9.93
CA ARG A 53 11.30 5.89 -11.03
C ARG A 53 12.29 7.00 -10.69
N ASP A 54 12.18 7.54 -9.48
CA ASP A 54 12.84 8.78 -9.09
C ASP A 54 13.97 8.54 -8.06
N TYR A 55 13.93 7.43 -7.31
CA TYR A 55 14.89 7.15 -6.22
C TYR A 55 15.65 5.82 -6.35
N GLU A 56 15.41 5.03 -7.40
CA GLU A 56 16.04 3.70 -7.61
C GLU A 56 15.82 2.72 -6.44
N ILE A 57 14.75 2.91 -5.66
CA ILE A 57 14.37 2.04 -4.55
C ILE A 57 13.36 1.01 -5.07
N ALA A 58 13.70 -0.27 -4.94
CA ALA A 58 12.79 -1.36 -5.26
C ALA A 58 11.72 -1.47 -4.16
N PRO A 59 10.41 -1.59 -4.50
CA PRO A 59 9.39 -1.84 -3.50
C PRO A 59 9.61 -3.20 -2.83
N GLU A 60 9.59 -3.20 -1.51
CA GLU A 60 9.62 -4.39 -0.67
C GLU A 60 8.20 -4.87 -0.33
N GLU A 61 8.13 -6.07 0.24
CA GLU A 61 6.90 -6.75 0.68
C GLU A 61 5.91 -5.84 1.42
N GLU A 62 6.41 -5.03 2.36
CA GLU A 62 5.61 -4.10 3.16
C GLU A 62 4.94 -3.02 2.29
N HIS A 63 5.61 -2.51 1.26
CA HIS A 63 5.05 -1.48 0.38
C HIS A 63 3.89 -2.03 -0.45
N TYR A 64 4.04 -3.26 -0.94
CA TYR A 64 2.97 -3.96 -1.66
C TYR A 64 1.75 -4.17 -0.75
N ALA A 65 1.96 -4.65 0.48
CA ALA A 65 0.89 -4.85 1.45
C ALA A 65 0.19 -3.53 1.79
N CYS A 66 0.95 -2.45 2.00
CA CYS A 66 0.40 -1.14 2.29
C CYS A 66 -0.39 -0.54 1.11
N LEU A 67 0.06 -0.73 -0.13
CA LEU A 67 -0.71 -0.25 -1.29
C LEU A 67 -2.03 -1.02 -1.45
N VAL A 68 -2.02 -2.35 -1.24
CA VAL A 68 -3.24 -3.16 -1.25
C VAL A 68 -4.22 -2.71 -0.16
N ASP A 69 -3.74 -2.48 1.06
CA ASP A 69 -4.57 -1.95 2.16
C ASP A 69 -5.17 -0.59 1.81
N LEU A 70 -4.36 0.32 1.23
CA LEU A 70 -4.82 1.64 0.79
C LEU A 70 -5.93 1.55 -0.28
N LEU A 71 -5.72 0.77 -1.35
CA LEU A 71 -6.72 0.53 -2.39
C LEU A 71 -7.99 -0.10 -1.81
N GLY A 72 -7.81 -1.08 -0.91
CA GLY A 72 -8.91 -1.76 -0.25
C GLY A 72 -9.78 -0.84 0.61
N ARG A 73 -9.17 -0.04 1.49
CA ARG A 73 -9.90 0.90 2.38
C ARG A 73 -10.61 2.02 1.63
N THR A 74 -10.13 2.36 0.44
CA THR A 74 -10.71 3.43 -0.39
C THR A 74 -11.78 2.94 -1.35
N GLY A 75 -12.05 1.63 -1.36
CA GLY A 75 -13.10 1.00 -2.17
C GLY A 75 -12.67 0.62 -3.59
N GLU A 76 -11.38 0.78 -3.94
CA GLU A 76 -10.83 0.38 -5.24
C GLU A 76 -10.53 -1.13 -5.26
N ILE A 77 -11.53 -1.94 -4.92
CA ILE A 77 -11.40 -3.39 -4.68
C ILE A 77 -10.92 -4.14 -5.92
N GLY A 78 -11.48 -3.83 -7.09
CA GLY A 78 -11.08 -4.45 -8.36
C GLY A 78 -9.63 -4.14 -8.72
N GLU A 79 -9.19 -2.91 -8.42
CA GLU A 79 -7.79 -2.53 -8.61
C GLU A 79 -6.88 -3.25 -7.62
N ALA A 80 -7.25 -3.32 -6.34
CA ALA A 80 -6.49 -4.04 -5.33
C ALA A 80 -6.29 -5.51 -5.72
N LYS A 81 -7.32 -6.17 -6.24
CA LYS A 81 -7.24 -7.54 -6.76
C LYS A 81 -6.30 -7.64 -7.96
N SER A 82 -6.47 -6.76 -8.95
CA SER A 82 -5.60 -6.72 -10.14
C SER A 82 -4.14 -6.48 -9.75
N PHE A 83 -3.88 -5.59 -8.79
CA PHE A 83 -2.55 -5.30 -8.30
C PHE A 83 -1.90 -6.54 -7.68
N ILE A 84 -2.63 -7.26 -6.81
CA ILE A 84 -2.17 -8.53 -6.23
C ILE A 84 -1.86 -9.57 -7.31
N ASP A 85 -2.74 -9.74 -8.30
CA ASP A 85 -2.55 -10.74 -9.36
C ASP A 85 -1.33 -10.44 -10.25
N ASN A 86 -0.96 -9.16 -10.38
CA ASN A 86 0.15 -8.69 -11.22
C ASN A 86 1.43 -8.38 -10.43
N MET A 87 1.51 -8.74 -9.15
CA MET A 87 2.72 -8.50 -8.37
C MET A 87 3.92 -9.25 -9.00
N PRO A 88 5.10 -8.60 -9.12
CA PRO A 88 6.31 -9.27 -9.62
C PRO A 88 6.88 -10.28 -8.61
N VAL A 89 6.33 -10.30 -7.40
CA VAL A 89 6.69 -11.20 -6.29
C VAL A 89 5.47 -12.03 -5.89
N LYS A 90 5.70 -13.18 -5.24
CA LYS A 90 4.60 -14.01 -4.73
C LYS A 90 3.76 -13.18 -3.76
N PRO A 91 2.44 -13.02 -4.00
CA PRO A 91 1.61 -12.27 -3.09
C PRO A 91 1.59 -12.87 -1.69
N MET A 92 1.80 -12.02 -0.70
CA MET A 92 1.82 -12.42 0.70
C MET A 92 0.41 -12.69 1.22
N THR A 93 0.30 -13.54 2.24
CA THR A 93 -0.95 -13.77 2.98
C THR A 93 -1.53 -12.48 3.57
N SER A 94 -0.66 -11.53 3.96
CA SER A 94 -1.06 -10.21 4.45
C SER A 94 -1.80 -9.37 3.40
N ALA A 95 -1.36 -9.38 2.14
CA ALA A 95 -2.01 -8.65 1.05
C ALA A 95 -3.41 -9.23 0.75
N TRP A 96 -3.52 -10.56 0.68
CA TRP A 96 -4.81 -11.23 0.54
C TRP A 96 -5.73 -10.97 1.74
N GLY A 97 -5.18 -10.96 2.96
CA GLY A 97 -5.93 -10.61 4.18
C GLY A 97 -6.45 -9.18 4.19
N ALA A 98 -5.64 -8.22 3.72
CA ALA A 98 -6.04 -6.82 3.55
C ALA A 98 -7.18 -6.70 2.53
N LEU A 99 -7.06 -7.36 1.37
CA LEU A 99 -8.11 -7.37 0.35
C LEU A 99 -9.40 -8.05 0.86
N LEU A 100 -9.30 -9.14 1.61
CA LEU A 100 -10.46 -9.82 2.21
C LEU A 100 -11.18 -8.89 3.21
N ASN A 101 -10.42 -8.18 4.05
CA ASN A 101 -10.99 -7.20 4.97
C ASN A 101 -11.68 -6.05 4.22
N ALA A 102 -11.11 -5.59 3.11
CA ALA A 102 -11.71 -4.59 2.26
C ALA A 102 -13.02 -5.10 1.62
N CYS A 103 -13.04 -6.34 1.10
CA CYS A 103 -14.26 -6.95 0.57
C CYS A 103 -15.37 -7.00 1.62
N ARG A 104 -15.04 -7.33 2.88
CA ARG A 104 -15.99 -7.29 4.00
C ARG A 104 -16.54 -5.89 4.26
N ILE A 105 -15.70 -4.86 4.26
CA ILE A 105 -16.11 -3.45 4.49
C ILE A 105 -17.03 -2.97 3.37
N HIS A 106 -16.70 -3.29 2.12
CA HIS A 106 -17.41 -2.84 0.93
C HIS A 106 -18.54 -3.77 0.46
N LYS A 107 -18.75 -4.90 1.16
CA LYS A 107 -19.78 -5.92 0.87
C LYS A 107 -19.59 -6.63 -0.49
N GLU A 108 -18.35 -6.79 -0.92
CA GLU A 108 -17.96 -7.57 -2.11
C GLU A 108 -17.91 -9.07 -1.79
N VAL A 109 -19.09 -9.67 -1.59
CA VAL A 109 -19.23 -11.05 -1.07
C VAL A 109 -18.58 -12.09 -1.99
N ASN A 110 -18.84 -12.02 -3.30
CA ASN A 110 -18.33 -13.01 -4.26
C ASN A 110 -16.80 -13.04 -4.28
N LEU A 111 -16.16 -11.87 -4.24
CA LEU A 111 -14.70 -11.79 -4.22
C LEU A 111 -14.14 -12.22 -2.86
N ALA A 112 -14.83 -11.94 -1.75
CA ALA A 112 -14.44 -12.43 -0.43
C ALA A 112 -14.41 -13.97 -0.39
N GLU A 113 -15.40 -14.64 -0.99
CA GLU A 113 -15.45 -16.10 -1.10
C GLU A 113 -14.27 -16.63 -1.93
N GLU A 114 -14.01 -16.07 -3.11
CA GLU A 114 -12.86 -16.44 -3.95
C GLU A 114 -11.52 -16.34 -3.18
N ILE A 115 -11.32 -15.23 -2.46
CA ILE A 115 -10.08 -15.00 -1.70
C ILE A 115 -9.98 -15.96 -0.52
N ALA A 116 -11.09 -16.21 0.19
CA ALA A 116 -11.12 -17.16 1.29
C ALA A 116 -10.75 -18.57 0.81
N GLU A 117 -11.29 -19.00 -0.34
CA GLU A 117 -10.93 -20.30 -0.91
C GLU A 117 -9.43 -20.40 -1.23
N LYS A 118 -8.85 -19.34 -1.81
CA LYS A 118 -7.39 -19.29 -2.07
C LYS A 118 -6.59 -19.38 -0.77
N LEU A 119 -6.98 -18.63 0.26
CA LEU A 119 -6.26 -18.57 1.53
C LEU A 119 -6.35 -19.86 2.34
N PHE A 120 -7.53 -20.48 2.42
CA PHE A 120 -7.77 -21.62 3.29
C PHE A 120 -7.50 -22.97 2.62
N PHE A 121 -7.58 -23.09 1.29
CA PHE A 121 -7.37 -24.37 0.61
C PHE A 121 -6.01 -24.53 -0.07
N HIS A 122 -5.19 -23.47 -0.21
CA HIS A 122 -3.81 -23.55 -0.73
C HIS A 122 -2.72 -23.32 0.33
N GLY A 123 -3.11 -23.25 1.62
CA GLY A 123 -2.22 -22.99 2.76
C GLY A 123 -1.69 -24.24 3.49
N THR A 124 -1.81 -25.45 2.93
CA THR A 124 -1.30 -26.72 3.51
C THR A 124 -0.07 -27.23 2.79
#